data_AF-A0A9D2DHH1-F1
#
_entry.id   AF-A0A9D2DHH1-F1
#
_cell.length_a   1.000
_cell.length_b   1.000
_cell.length_c   1.000
_cell.angle_alpha   90.00
_cell.angle_beta   90.00
_cell.angle_gamma   90.00
#
_symmetry.space_group_name_H-M   'P 1'
#
loop_
_entity.id
_entity.type
_entity.pdbx_description
1 polymer ?
#
loop_
_entity_poly.entity_id
_entity_poly.type
_entity_poly.pdbx_seq_one_letter_code
_entity_poly.pdbx_strand_id
1 'polypeptide(L)'
;MNEKNNSLLPFTVIDRRYNTGIKSPPTVLCEANSIDDMLKDMVLPSTVIVYVDDMGICYNKDGSVVLGSLYDVCCKIACKVLLTVYVRSEAAADFVISFCKQYSITDISVMSDNMDLVKKMREALPTARGVIDFRAMTEIKEPINIVYAVNSHHAKTAVINGSIASRPLLRYLQQRMITVFLFDDSTSNTELHCIIQYGPNGIITADADKIRVAYETYPIENTIVRHPFIIGHRGIPDQAPENTMPSFKLAVECGAETLETDIHVTSDKKLIIMHDDNFGRTSEGSELVREMTFDKLTHTTADKLWKGTQYEGVLIPSYEEFLEFNKNNDCVLFVEIKENNPEIVDKFLELTDKHDMRSHVCVISFFTEMLQYLHKKAPEISLGFLWLIIAPDQEAMNVCESHINLATENFACMDLNINRTNRLYYENLMHRGLTAWPWTYENPPGADNLYKEYFYVMGGMTTNNCEWTAKYPVDLTSEKSVYSVPKGQSIDIKGFVTNRLKNRSLADCSLFVIDGSEYVSVDGCKATGVQPGKASIILRHTFPFGDYSMTIYSVPVEILVTEAPAQD
;
A
#
# COMPACT_ATOMS: atom_id res chain seq x y z
N MET A 1 -36.81 32.80 21.57
CA MET A 1 -35.41 33.10 21.89
C MET A 1 -35.05 32.29 23.12
N ASN A 2 -34.20 31.27 22.93
CA ASN A 2 -33.10 30.92 23.83
C ASN A 2 -32.33 29.77 23.16
N GLU A 3 -31.28 30.22 22.47
CA GLU A 3 -30.01 29.57 22.17
C GLU A 3 -30.04 28.12 21.67
N LYS A 4 -29.98 28.00 20.34
CA LYS A 4 -29.25 26.93 19.67
C LYS A 4 -27.82 26.90 20.22
N ASN A 5 -27.56 26.05 21.20
CA ASN A 5 -26.22 25.58 21.48
C ASN A 5 -25.77 24.70 20.30
N ASN A 6 -25.31 25.35 19.23
CA ASN A 6 -24.40 24.76 18.24
C ASN A 6 -23.03 24.58 18.92
N SER A 7 -22.98 23.80 20.02
CA SER A 7 -21.72 23.27 20.50
C SER A 7 -21.30 22.21 19.48
N LEU A 8 -20.55 22.66 18.47
CA LEU A 8 -19.62 21.83 17.73
C LEU A 8 -19.00 20.85 18.72
N LEU A 9 -19.28 19.55 18.57
CA LEU A 9 -18.69 18.52 19.42
C LEU A 9 -17.16 18.69 19.39
N PRO A 10 -16.42 18.30 20.43
CA PRO A 10 -14.96 18.26 20.39
C PRO A 10 -14.38 17.41 19.23
N PHE A 11 -15.23 16.72 18.46
CA PHE A 11 -14.93 15.91 17.29
C PHE A 11 -15.07 16.64 15.93
N THR A 12 -15.69 17.83 15.87
CA THR A 12 -15.90 18.55 14.59
C THR A 12 -14.66 19.27 14.09
N VAL A 13 -13.62 19.34 14.92
CA VAL A 13 -12.29 19.82 14.52
C VAL A 13 -11.36 18.67 14.83
N ILE A 14 -10.97 17.93 13.80
CA ILE A 14 -9.87 16.97 13.87
C ILE A 14 -8.71 17.70 14.56
N ASP A 15 -8.27 17.23 15.73
CA ASP A 15 -6.94 17.58 16.23
C ASP A 15 -5.96 16.64 15.56
N ARG A 16 -5.11 17.22 14.72
CA ARG A 16 -4.52 16.58 13.55
C ARG A 16 -3.17 15.91 13.84
N ARG A 17 -2.97 15.40 15.04
CA ARG A 17 -1.72 14.74 15.44
C ARG A 17 -2.05 13.56 16.36
N TYR A 18 -2.53 12.47 15.79
CA TYR A 18 -2.65 11.20 16.49
C TYR A 18 -1.22 10.75 16.85
N ASN A 19 -0.82 10.96 18.11
CA ASN A 19 0.45 10.46 18.62
C ASN A 19 0.27 8.99 19.02
N THR A 20 0.11 8.12 18.02
CA THR A 20 -0.07 6.67 18.22
C THR A 20 1.19 6.03 18.81
N GLY A 21 2.36 6.66 18.66
CA GLY A 21 3.66 6.08 18.98
C GLY A 21 4.11 4.98 18.00
N ILE A 22 3.27 4.63 17.01
CA ILE A 22 3.56 3.64 15.97
C ILE A 22 4.39 4.33 14.88
N LYS A 23 5.70 4.08 14.90
CA LYS A 23 6.68 4.76 14.04
C LYS A 23 7.01 4.03 12.73
N SER A 24 6.49 2.81 12.52
CA SER A 24 6.75 1.97 11.34
C SER A 24 5.55 1.09 11.01
N PRO A 25 5.27 0.79 9.72
CA PRO A 25 4.26 -0.17 9.34
C PRO A 25 4.64 -1.61 9.72
N PRO A 26 3.64 -2.51 9.85
CA PRO A 26 2.21 -2.25 9.65
C PRO A 26 1.58 -1.34 10.72
N THR A 27 0.50 -0.62 10.37
CA THR A 27 -0.27 0.09 11.41
C THR A 27 -1.11 -0.87 12.24
N VAL A 28 -1.44 -0.54 13.50
CA VAL A 28 -2.18 -1.44 14.39
C VAL A 28 -3.61 -0.93 14.59
N LEU A 29 -4.59 -1.81 14.39
CA LEU A 29 -6.01 -1.58 14.64
C LEU A 29 -6.48 -2.56 15.71
N CYS A 30 -7.35 -2.10 16.62
CA CYS A 30 -7.82 -2.91 17.75
C CYS A 30 -9.33 -3.16 17.69
N GLU A 31 -9.75 -4.42 17.77
CA GLU A 31 -11.13 -4.81 18.10
C GLU A 31 -11.28 -4.83 19.63
N ALA A 32 -11.58 -3.67 20.22
CA ALA A 32 -11.52 -3.49 21.67
C ALA A 32 -12.62 -4.26 22.43
N ASN A 33 -12.23 -4.88 23.55
CA ASN A 33 -13.17 -5.42 24.55
C ASN A 33 -13.50 -4.39 25.65
N SER A 34 -12.72 -3.32 25.76
CA SER A 34 -12.94 -2.21 26.69
C SER A 34 -12.25 -0.96 26.13
N ILE A 35 -13.01 0.11 25.89
CA ILE A 35 -12.44 1.38 25.41
C ILE A 35 -11.56 2.02 26.49
N ASP A 36 -11.98 1.95 27.75
CA ASP A 36 -11.26 2.60 28.85
C ASP A 36 -9.95 1.90 29.17
N ASP A 37 -9.87 0.57 29.02
CA ASP A 37 -8.62 -0.16 29.25
C ASP A 37 -7.64 0.06 28.09
N MET A 38 -8.10 -0.03 26.84
CA MET A 38 -7.27 0.29 25.66
C MET A 38 -6.64 1.69 25.74
N LEU A 39 -7.38 2.68 26.27
CA LEU A 39 -6.88 4.06 26.38
C LEU A 39 -5.86 4.27 27.52
N LYS A 40 -5.63 3.28 28.38
CA LYS A 40 -4.58 3.32 29.43
C LYS A 40 -3.22 2.84 28.92
N ASP A 41 -3.18 2.22 27.75
CA ASP A 41 -1.96 1.64 27.20
C ASP A 41 -0.92 2.72 26.90
N MET A 42 0.36 2.37 27.08
CA MET A 42 1.47 3.30 26.83
C MET A 42 1.60 3.70 25.36
N VAL A 43 1.17 2.83 24.44
CA VAL A 43 1.16 3.03 22.99
C VAL A 43 -0.21 2.64 22.49
N LEU A 44 -0.95 3.61 21.97
CA LEU A 44 -2.34 3.38 21.53
C LEU A 44 -2.37 2.74 20.14
N PRO A 45 -3.34 1.85 19.86
CA PRO A 45 -3.61 1.46 18.48
C PRO A 45 -3.98 2.70 17.66
N SER A 46 -3.69 2.67 16.36
CA SER A 46 -4.03 3.79 15.47
C SER A 46 -5.53 3.98 15.31
N THR A 47 -6.27 2.87 15.35
CA THR A 47 -7.70 2.80 15.08
C THR A 47 -8.35 1.81 16.03
N VAL A 48 -9.55 2.15 16.54
CA VAL A 48 -10.43 1.21 17.21
C VAL A 48 -11.57 0.79 16.27
N ILE A 49 -11.91 -0.49 16.29
CA ILE A 49 -13.04 -1.07 15.57
C ILE A 49 -14.14 -1.40 16.59
N VAL A 50 -15.34 -0.87 16.37
CA VAL A 50 -16.53 -1.16 17.21
C VAL A 50 -17.68 -1.64 16.35
N TYR A 51 -18.51 -2.54 16.90
CA TYR A 51 -19.65 -3.14 16.20
C TYR A 51 -20.92 -2.40 16.59
N VAL A 52 -21.64 -1.84 15.63
CA VAL A 52 -22.78 -0.94 15.89
C VAL A 52 -24.09 -1.63 15.52
N ASP A 53 -25.09 -1.56 16.40
CA ASP A 53 -26.46 -2.03 16.14
C ASP A 53 -27.37 -0.93 15.58
N ASP A 54 -28.67 -1.23 15.42
CA ASP A 54 -29.68 -0.31 14.88
C ASP A 54 -30.12 0.79 15.86
N MET A 55 -29.75 0.70 17.13
CA MET A 55 -29.97 1.73 18.16
C MET A 55 -28.73 2.59 18.39
N GLY A 56 -27.62 2.31 17.72
CA GLY A 56 -26.35 2.99 17.90
C GLY A 56 -25.57 2.56 19.14
N ILE A 57 -25.87 1.38 19.68
CA ILE A 57 -25.07 0.79 20.75
C ILE A 57 -23.86 0.09 20.13
N CYS A 58 -22.69 0.36 20.70
CA CYS A 58 -21.43 -0.22 20.30
C CYS A 58 -21.12 -1.44 21.15
N TYR A 59 -20.65 -2.50 20.49
CA TYR A 59 -20.24 -3.75 21.09
C TYR A 59 -18.82 -4.11 20.67
N ASN A 60 -18.20 -5.01 21.45
CA ASN A 60 -17.07 -5.79 20.97
C ASN A 60 -17.51 -6.78 19.86
N LYS A 61 -16.54 -7.48 19.27
CA LYS A 61 -16.76 -8.33 18.08
C LYS A 61 -17.83 -9.41 18.22
N ASP A 62 -17.86 -10.10 19.36
CA ASP A 62 -18.79 -11.20 19.59
C ASP A 62 -20.17 -10.72 20.12
N GLY A 63 -20.31 -9.42 20.41
CA GLY A 63 -21.54 -8.85 20.95
C GLY A 63 -21.74 -9.09 22.45
N SER A 64 -20.77 -9.69 23.14
CA SER A 64 -20.89 -10.02 24.56
C SER A 64 -20.67 -8.84 25.50
N VAL A 65 -19.96 -7.79 25.05
CA VAL A 65 -19.63 -6.60 25.84
C VAL A 65 -20.18 -5.35 25.18
N VAL A 66 -20.97 -4.58 25.93
CA VAL A 66 -21.41 -3.24 25.56
C VAL A 66 -20.30 -2.23 25.84
N LEU A 67 -19.87 -1.49 24.82
CA LEU A 67 -18.82 -0.48 24.90
C LEU A 67 -19.36 0.94 25.17
N GLY A 68 -20.68 1.14 24.98
CA GLY A 68 -21.38 2.41 25.14
C GLY A 68 -22.23 2.75 23.91
N SER A 69 -22.87 3.91 23.89
CA SER A 69 -23.44 4.42 22.63
C SER A 69 -22.33 4.87 21.68
N LEU A 70 -22.61 4.94 20.38
CA LEU A 70 -21.67 5.46 19.38
C LEU A 70 -21.21 6.88 19.73
N TYR A 71 -22.11 7.70 20.29
CA TYR A 71 -21.79 9.01 20.83
C TYR A 71 -20.75 8.94 21.97
N ASP A 72 -20.97 8.07 22.96
CA ASP A 72 -20.06 7.93 24.09
C ASP A 72 -18.68 7.42 23.66
N VAL A 73 -18.65 6.44 22.74
CA VAL A 73 -17.40 5.93 22.16
C VAL A 73 -16.64 7.05 21.47
N CYS A 74 -17.29 7.81 20.58
CA CYS A 74 -16.71 8.99 19.96
C CYS A 74 -16.15 9.96 21.02
N CYS A 75 -16.94 10.34 22.02
CA CYS A 75 -16.44 11.26 23.06
C CYS A 75 -15.19 10.74 23.80
N LYS A 76 -15.10 9.44 24.08
CA LYS A 76 -13.95 8.85 24.80
C LYS A 76 -12.66 8.85 23.99
N ILE A 77 -12.75 8.54 22.70
CA ILE A 77 -11.59 8.35 21.81
C ILE A 77 -11.10 9.62 21.12
N ALA A 78 -11.84 10.72 21.25
CA ALA A 78 -11.58 11.99 20.58
C ALA A 78 -10.11 12.42 20.65
N CYS A 79 -9.55 12.73 19.47
CA CYS A 79 -8.17 13.18 19.28
C CYS A 79 -7.08 12.18 19.72
N LYS A 80 -7.44 10.92 20.02
CA LYS A 80 -6.50 9.89 20.51
C LYS A 80 -6.34 8.74 19.53
N VAL A 81 -7.44 8.20 19.02
CA VAL A 81 -7.46 7.08 18.08
C VAL A 81 -8.53 7.29 17.00
N LEU A 82 -8.31 6.74 15.81
CA LEU A 82 -9.28 6.75 14.71
C LEU A 82 -10.42 5.76 14.98
N LEU A 83 -11.56 5.98 14.33
CA LEU A 83 -12.74 5.12 14.46
C LEU A 83 -13.04 4.37 13.17
N THR A 84 -13.20 3.06 13.29
CA THR A 84 -13.88 2.21 12.31
C THR A 84 -15.16 1.66 12.92
N VAL A 85 -16.29 1.86 12.23
CA VAL A 85 -17.57 1.26 12.62
C VAL A 85 -17.85 0.05 11.76
N TYR A 86 -18.13 -1.08 12.41
CA TYR A 86 -18.53 -2.33 11.79
C TYR A 86 -20.05 -2.46 11.86
N VAL A 87 -20.71 -2.68 10.73
CA VAL A 87 -22.17 -2.89 10.67
C VAL A 87 -22.51 -4.26 10.07
N ARG A 88 -23.58 -4.88 10.59
CA ARG A 88 -24.08 -6.20 10.15
C ARG A 88 -25.49 -6.16 9.57
N SER A 89 -26.16 -5.01 9.63
CA SER A 89 -27.53 -4.86 9.16
C SER A 89 -27.72 -3.52 8.47
N GLU A 90 -28.76 -3.46 7.64
CA GLU A 90 -29.15 -2.24 6.95
C GLU A 90 -29.57 -1.13 7.94
N ALA A 91 -30.28 -1.49 9.01
CA ALA A 91 -30.73 -0.54 10.03
C ALA A 91 -29.55 0.07 10.81
N ALA A 92 -28.52 -0.71 11.13
CA ALA A 92 -27.29 -0.20 11.72
C ALA A 92 -26.55 0.75 10.77
N ALA A 93 -26.49 0.42 9.47
CA ALA A 93 -25.91 1.31 8.46
C ALA A 93 -26.67 2.64 8.37
N ASP A 94 -28.02 2.61 8.37
CA ASP A 94 -28.85 3.82 8.35
C ASP A 94 -28.68 4.68 9.60
N PHE A 95 -28.51 4.04 10.77
CA PHE A 95 -28.17 4.75 12.01
C PHE A 95 -26.83 5.47 11.87
N VAL A 96 -25.77 4.76 11.45
CA VAL A 96 -24.41 5.34 11.27
C VAL A 96 -24.43 6.50 10.28
N ILE A 97 -25.14 6.37 9.16
CA ILE A 97 -25.31 7.44 8.16
C ILE A 97 -25.95 8.67 8.78
N SER A 98 -27.07 8.48 9.50
CA SER A 98 -27.80 9.56 10.14
C SER A 98 -26.97 10.25 11.22
N PHE A 99 -26.27 9.45 12.03
CA PHE A 99 -25.36 9.92 13.06
C PHE A 99 -24.22 10.77 12.48
N CYS A 100 -23.51 10.27 11.46
CA CYS A 100 -22.41 11.00 10.85
C CYS A 100 -22.89 12.32 10.22
N LYS A 101 -24.06 12.34 9.58
CA LYS A 101 -24.67 13.57 9.02
C LYS A 101 -25.09 14.56 10.10
N GLN A 102 -25.70 14.09 11.18
CA GLN A 102 -26.13 14.92 12.31
C GLN A 102 -24.95 15.63 12.97
N TYR A 103 -23.81 14.95 13.07
CA TYR A 103 -22.62 15.44 13.77
C TYR A 103 -21.47 15.89 12.85
N SER A 104 -21.71 15.95 11.53
CA SER A 104 -20.72 16.33 10.51
C SER A 104 -19.40 15.55 10.60
N ILE A 105 -19.47 14.24 10.84
CA ILE A 105 -18.28 13.38 10.93
C ILE A 105 -17.78 13.05 9.52
N THR A 106 -16.57 13.48 9.20
CA THR A 106 -15.93 13.26 7.89
C THR A 106 -14.80 12.23 7.94
N ASP A 107 -14.10 12.12 9.08
CA ASP A 107 -12.93 11.26 9.27
C ASP A 107 -13.31 9.94 9.98
N ILE A 108 -14.02 9.06 9.28
CA ILE A 108 -14.44 7.74 9.78
C ILE A 108 -14.22 6.65 8.74
N SER A 109 -13.97 5.41 9.18
CA SER A 109 -13.99 4.24 8.31
C SER A 109 -15.25 3.41 8.57
N VAL A 110 -15.87 2.88 7.51
CA VAL A 110 -17.05 2.02 7.56
C VAL A 110 -16.70 0.62 7.05
N MET A 111 -17.01 -0.40 7.83
CA MET A 111 -16.58 -1.78 7.60
C MET A 111 -17.76 -2.77 7.65
N SER A 112 -17.73 -3.78 6.78
CA SER A 112 -18.66 -4.91 6.83
C SER A 112 -18.12 -6.09 5.99
N ASP A 113 -18.54 -7.30 6.31
CA ASP A 113 -18.42 -8.49 5.45
C ASP A 113 -19.50 -8.51 4.35
N ASN A 114 -20.55 -7.70 4.49
CA ASN A 114 -21.49 -7.39 3.44
C ASN A 114 -21.07 -6.13 2.67
N MET A 115 -20.50 -6.33 1.49
CA MET A 115 -19.96 -5.27 0.63
C MET A 115 -21.02 -4.24 0.20
N ASP A 116 -22.30 -4.65 0.08
CA ASP A 116 -23.39 -3.74 -0.27
C ASP A 116 -23.68 -2.73 0.85
N LEU A 117 -23.50 -3.13 2.12
CA LEU A 117 -23.61 -2.18 3.24
C LEU A 117 -22.50 -1.14 3.21
N VAL A 118 -21.26 -1.56 2.88
CA VAL A 118 -20.13 -0.65 2.70
C VAL A 118 -20.44 0.35 1.58
N LYS A 119 -20.91 -0.14 0.43
CA LYS A 119 -21.27 0.70 -0.71
C LYS A 119 -22.39 1.69 -0.36
N LYS A 120 -23.47 1.23 0.28
CA LYS A 120 -24.59 2.08 0.77
C LYS A 120 -24.08 3.22 1.64
N MET A 121 -23.24 2.91 2.64
CA MET A 121 -22.68 3.94 3.52
C MET A 121 -21.76 4.89 2.78
N ARG A 122 -20.94 4.42 1.84
CA ARG A 122 -20.03 5.23 1.04
C ARG A 122 -20.74 6.20 0.09
N GLU A 123 -21.85 5.75 -0.52
CA GLU A 123 -22.69 6.63 -1.34
C GLU A 123 -23.36 7.72 -0.50
N ALA A 124 -23.74 7.41 0.74
CA ALA A 124 -24.35 8.36 1.66
C ALA A 124 -23.35 9.26 2.40
N LEU A 125 -22.09 8.82 2.53
CA LEU A 125 -20.98 9.48 3.23
C LEU A 125 -19.71 9.47 2.34
N PRO A 126 -19.60 10.37 1.35
CA PRO A 126 -18.52 10.36 0.36
C PRO A 126 -17.09 10.53 0.90
N THR A 127 -16.92 11.02 2.13
CA THR A 127 -15.59 11.13 2.79
C THR A 127 -15.25 9.95 3.70
N ALA A 128 -16.22 9.09 4.05
CA ALA A 128 -15.98 7.94 4.92
C ALA A 128 -15.13 6.88 4.19
N ARG A 129 -14.14 6.24 4.80
CA ARG A 129 -13.34 5.24 4.08
C ARG A 129 -14.00 3.86 4.12
N GLY A 130 -14.15 3.23 2.96
CA GLY A 130 -14.76 1.90 2.86
C GLY A 130 -13.74 0.79 3.12
N VAL A 131 -14.12 -0.16 3.97
CA VAL A 131 -13.31 -1.34 4.31
C VAL A 131 -14.15 -2.59 4.10
N ILE A 132 -13.68 -3.53 3.29
CA ILE A 132 -14.38 -4.81 3.05
C ILE A 132 -13.71 -5.92 3.85
N ASP A 133 -14.53 -6.66 4.59
CA ASP A 133 -14.09 -7.77 5.43
C ASP A 133 -14.19 -9.12 4.70
N PHE A 134 -13.05 -9.68 4.32
CA PHE A 134 -12.94 -11.01 3.69
C PHE A 134 -12.47 -12.09 4.67
N ARG A 135 -12.50 -11.84 6.00
CA ARG A 135 -11.98 -12.80 7.00
C ARG A 135 -12.67 -14.15 6.99
N ALA A 136 -13.89 -14.24 6.45
CA ALA A 136 -14.62 -15.50 6.29
C ALA A 136 -14.10 -16.39 5.15
N MET A 137 -13.26 -15.87 4.25
CA MET A 137 -12.67 -16.65 3.16
C MET A 137 -11.65 -17.66 3.71
N THR A 138 -11.69 -18.88 3.19
CA THR A 138 -10.75 -19.96 3.54
C THR A 138 -9.60 -20.10 2.53
N GLU A 139 -9.73 -19.49 1.36
CA GLU A 139 -8.72 -19.47 0.30
C GLU A 139 -8.97 -18.31 -0.66
N ILE A 140 -7.92 -17.80 -1.32
CA ILE A 140 -8.01 -16.80 -2.39
C ILE A 140 -7.34 -17.37 -3.63
N LYS A 141 -8.15 -17.83 -4.60
CA LYS A 141 -7.66 -18.40 -5.86
C LYS A 141 -7.27 -17.34 -6.89
N GLU A 142 -8.13 -16.33 -7.01
CA GLU A 142 -8.00 -15.24 -7.98
C GLU A 142 -7.92 -13.91 -7.23
N PRO A 143 -6.70 -13.44 -6.89
CA PRO A 143 -6.52 -12.21 -6.12
C PRO A 143 -7.15 -10.98 -6.77
N ILE A 144 -7.28 -10.96 -8.11
CA ILE A 144 -7.93 -9.86 -8.83
C ILE A 144 -9.40 -9.66 -8.42
N ASN A 145 -10.10 -10.73 -8.02
CA ASN A 145 -11.48 -10.61 -7.57
C ASN A 145 -11.60 -9.76 -6.30
N ILE A 146 -10.58 -9.76 -5.43
CA ILE A 146 -10.53 -8.87 -4.27
C ILE A 146 -10.37 -7.41 -4.72
N VAL A 147 -9.48 -7.13 -5.67
CA VAL A 147 -9.28 -5.78 -6.22
C VAL A 147 -10.60 -5.25 -6.80
N TYR A 148 -11.26 -6.05 -7.63
CA TYR A 148 -12.52 -5.67 -8.27
C TYR A 148 -13.65 -5.48 -7.26
N ALA A 149 -13.78 -6.37 -6.29
CA ALA A 149 -14.76 -6.27 -5.23
C ALA A 149 -14.55 -5.01 -4.38
N VAL A 150 -13.32 -4.71 -3.97
CA VAL A 150 -12.99 -3.51 -3.19
C VAL A 150 -13.33 -2.24 -3.94
N ASN A 151 -12.84 -2.08 -5.17
CA ASN A 151 -13.07 -0.86 -5.94
C ASN A 151 -14.56 -0.69 -6.30
N SER A 152 -15.24 -1.77 -6.74
CA SER A 152 -16.66 -1.71 -7.18
C SER A 152 -17.66 -1.36 -6.09
N HIS A 153 -17.24 -1.47 -4.82
CA HIS A 153 -18.04 -1.10 -3.63
C HIS A 153 -17.51 0.16 -2.95
N HIS A 154 -16.77 1.00 -3.68
CA HIS A 154 -16.30 2.32 -3.23
C HIS A 154 -15.35 2.26 -2.02
N ALA A 155 -14.70 1.12 -1.83
CA ALA A 155 -13.73 0.87 -0.78
C ALA A 155 -12.29 0.97 -1.33
N LYS A 156 -11.32 0.99 -0.42
CA LYS A 156 -9.88 0.88 -0.76
C LYS A 156 -9.11 -0.12 0.10
N THR A 157 -9.79 -0.69 1.07
CA THR A 157 -9.16 -1.58 2.04
C THR A 157 -9.84 -2.94 2.03
N ALA A 158 -9.04 -3.99 1.92
CA ALA A 158 -9.44 -5.38 2.14
C ALA A 158 -8.89 -5.87 3.49
N VAL A 159 -9.74 -6.52 4.28
CA VAL A 159 -9.31 -7.27 5.46
C VAL A 159 -9.27 -8.75 5.12
N ILE A 160 -8.11 -9.38 5.32
CA ILE A 160 -7.87 -10.79 5.00
C ILE A 160 -7.45 -11.52 6.28
N ASN A 161 -7.86 -12.78 6.44
CA ASN A 161 -7.39 -13.60 7.56
C ASN A 161 -5.89 -13.91 7.40
N GLY A 162 -5.09 -13.71 8.45
CA GLY A 162 -3.64 -13.96 8.44
C GLY A 162 -3.26 -15.41 8.06
N SER A 163 -4.11 -16.39 8.38
CA SER A 163 -3.88 -17.82 8.11
C SER A 163 -3.87 -18.19 6.62
N ILE A 164 -4.50 -17.38 5.76
CA ILE A 164 -4.54 -17.58 4.30
C ILE A 164 -3.66 -16.58 3.55
N ALA A 165 -2.95 -15.72 4.27
CA ALA A 165 -2.14 -14.66 3.71
C ALA A 165 -0.76 -15.17 3.27
N SER A 166 -0.16 -14.45 2.33
CA SER A 166 1.24 -14.67 1.94
C SER A 166 1.82 -13.38 1.36
N ARG A 167 3.15 -13.22 1.40
CA ARG A 167 3.82 -12.05 0.79
C ARG A 167 3.42 -11.86 -0.69
N PRO A 168 3.41 -12.90 -1.56
CA PRO A 168 3.01 -12.72 -2.96
C PRO A 168 1.56 -12.22 -3.13
N LEU A 169 0.61 -12.75 -2.35
CA LEU A 169 -0.78 -12.30 -2.37
C LEU A 169 -0.89 -10.82 -1.99
N LEU A 170 -0.25 -10.42 -0.88
CA LEU A 170 -0.28 -9.04 -0.41
C LEU A 170 0.33 -8.10 -1.45
N ARG A 171 1.49 -8.45 -2.01
CA ARG A 171 2.13 -7.64 -3.06
C ARG A 171 1.25 -7.49 -4.29
N TYR A 172 0.59 -8.56 -4.73
CA TYR A 172 -0.33 -8.50 -5.88
C TYR A 172 -1.43 -7.44 -5.69
N LEU A 173 -2.05 -7.42 -4.51
CA LEU A 173 -3.13 -6.49 -4.16
C LEU A 173 -2.60 -5.06 -3.97
N GLN A 174 -1.51 -4.92 -3.22
CA GLN A 174 -0.90 -3.62 -2.90
C GLN A 174 -0.39 -2.91 -4.16
N GLN A 175 0.17 -3.64 -5.13
CA GLN A 175 0.63 -3.06 -6.39
C GLN A 175 -0.51 -2.43 -7.20
N ARG A 176 -1.74 -2.93 -7.00
CA ARG A 176 -2.98 -2.43 -7.61
C ARG A 176 -3.70 -1.43 -6.71
N MET A 177 -2.95 -0.70 -5.87
CA MET A 177 -3.47 0.33 -4.97
C MET A 177 -4.50 -0.14 -3.94
N ILE A 178 -4.53 -1.43 -3.58
CA ILE A 178 -5.39 -1.92 -2.50
C ILE A 178 -4.63 -1.90 -1.18
N THR A 179 -5.20 -1.24 -0.17
CA THR A 179 -4.73 -1.36 1.21
C THR A 179 -5.11 -2.73 1.75
N VAL A 180 -4.15 -3.49 2.27
CA VAL A 180 -4.40 -4.80 2.85
C VAL A 180 -4.18 -4.76 4.36
N PHE A 181 -5.24 -5.02 5.11
CA PHE A 181 -5.16 -5.28 6.54
C PHE A 181 -5.24 -6.79 6.79
N LEU A 182 -4.36 -7.31 7.65
CA LEU A 182 -4.44 -8.69 8.09
C LEU A 182 -5.06 -8.78 9.47
N PHE A 183 -6.00 -9.70 9.63
CA PHE A 183 -6.53 -10.05 10.93
C PHE A 183 -5.64 -11.09 11.60
N ASP A 184 -5.15 -10.77 12.79
CA ASP A 184 -4.44 -11.67 13.67
C ASP A 184 -5.43 -12.43 14.55
N ASP A 185 -5.77 -13.66 14.16
CA ASP A 185 -6.41 -14.64 15.04
C ASP A 185 -5.41 -15.60 15.68
N SER A 186 -4.10 -15.36 15.52
CA SER A 186 -3.08 -16.27 16.02
C SER A 186 -3.04 -16.31 17.54
N THR A 187 -2.90 -17.51 18.06
CA THR A 187 -2.55 -17.74 19.47
C THR A 187 -1.03 -17.85 19.68
N SER A 188 -0.26 -17.78 18.59
CA SER A 188 1.17 -18.08 18.52
C SER A 188 1.99 -16.81 18.23
N ASN A 189 3.14 -16.66 18.90
CA ASN A 189 4.07 -15.57 18.58
C ASN A 189 4.69 -15.76 17.18
N THR A 190 4.94 -17.01 16.78
CA THR A 190 5.48 -17.34 15.46
C THR A 190 4.57 -16.90 14.33
N GLU A 191 3.26 -17.16 14.42
CA GLU A 191 2.29 -16.75 13.41
C GLU A 191 2.18 -15.22 13.31
N LEU A 192 2.22 -14.51 14.45
CA LEU A 192 2.29 -13.05 14.46
C LEU A 192 3.52 -12.54 13.70
N HIS A 193 4.71 -13.11 13.92
CA HIS A 193 5.90 -12.75 13.15
C HIS A 193 5.77 -13.09 11.66
N CYS A 194 5.06 -14.17 11.27
CA CYS A 194 4.69 -14.40 9.87
C CYS A 194 3.85 -13.26 9.30
N ILE A 195 2.77 -12.87 10.00
CA ILE A 195 1.86 -11.77 9.59
C ILE A 195 2.63 -10.47 9.40
N ILE A 196 3.51 -10.12 10.34
CA ILE A 196 4.36 -8.92 10.23
C ILE A 196 5.21 -9.04 8.96
N GLN A 197 5.94 -10.15 8.78
CA GLN A 197 6.85 -10.32 7.65
C GLN A 197 6.17 -10.44 6.28
N TYR A 198 4.87 -10.78 6.21
CA TYR A 198 4.14 -10.68 4.94
C TYR A 198 3.98 -9.22 4.45
N GLY A 199 4.13 -8.24 5.34
CA GLY A 199 4.15 -6.81 5.03
C GLY A 199 2.77 -6.20 4.73
N PRO A 200 1.74 -6.41 5.56
CA PRO A 200 0.45 -5.74 5.37
C PRO A 200 0.55 -4.23 5.61
N ASN A 201 -0.45 -3.48 5.15
CA ASN A 201 -0.60 -2.07 5.49
C ASN A 201 -0.96 -1.89 6.97
N GLY A 202 -1.70 -2.85 7.53
CA GLY A 202 -2.12 -2.84 8.93
C GLY A 202 -2.45 -4.23 9.46
N ILE A 203 -2.43 -4.36 10.79
CA ILE A 203 -2.78 -5.57 11.52
C ILE A 203 -3.97 -5.24 12.43
N ILE A 204 -5.04 -6.02 12.31
CA ILE A 204 -6.19 -5.99 13.21
C ILE A 204 -5.99 -7.07 14.27
N THR A 205 -6.10 -6.70 15.54
CA THR A 205 -5.91 -7.61 16.69
C THR A 205 -6.91 -7.29 17.80
N ALA A 206 -7.13 -8.22 18.72
CA ALA A 206 -7.80 -7.95 20.00
C ALA A 206 -6.82 -7.50 21.11
N ASP A 207 -5.51 -7.66 20.88
CA ASP A 207 -4.43 -7.36 21.82
C ASP A 207 -3.33 -6.57 21.09
N ALA A 208 -3.41 -5.24 21.17
CA ALA A 208 -2.43 -4.34 20.54
C ALA A 208 -1.06 -4.41 21.21
N ASP A 209 -1.01 -4.77 22.49
CA ASP A 209 0.23 -4.90 23.27
C ASP A 209 1.07 -6.10 22.79
N LYS A 210 0.43 -7.22 22.42
CA LYS A 210 1.10 -8.36 21.78
C LYS A 210 1.86 -7.93 20.51
N ILE A 211 1.24 -7.10 19.68
CA ILE A 211 1.87 -6.58 18.44
C ILE A 211 3.04 -5.65 18.79
N ARG A 212 2.85 -4.78 19.78
CA ARG A 212 3.89 -3.87 20.26
C ARG A 212 5.13 -4.63 20.74
N VAL A 213 4.96 -5.67 21.55
CA VAL A 213 6.06 -6.53 22.01
C VAL A 213 6.75 -7.20 20.84
N ALA A 214 6.01 -7.73 19.85
CA ALA A 214 6.62 -8.28 18.65
C ALA A 214 7.44 -7.25 17.87
N TYR A 215 7.00 -5.98 17.83
CA TYR A 215 7.75 -4.89 17.19
C TYR A 215 9.08 -4.56 17.88
N GLU A 216 9.26 -4.85 19.16
CA GLU A 216 10.56 -4.68 19.84
C GLU A 216 11.66 -5.58 19.24
N THR A 217 11.28 -6.64 18.51
CA THR A 217 12.21 -7.50 17.75
C THR A 217 12.86 -6.76 16.56
N TYR A 218 12.21 -5.70 16.07
CA TYR A 218 12.60 -4.97 14.86
C TYR A 218 13.07 -3.55 15.21
N PRO A 219 14.31 -3.17 14.90
CA PRO A 219 14.75 -1.78 15.06
C PRO A 219 13.97 -0.90 14.06
N ILE A 220 13.13 -0.01 14.60
CA ILE A 220 12.16 0.78 13.84
C ILE A 220 12.85 1.69 12.80
N GLU A 221 14.02 2.25 13.12
CA GLU A 221 14.64 3.30 12.30
C GLU A 221 15.19 2.81 10.96
N ASN A 222 15.34 1.50 10.77
CA ASN A 222 15.92 0.94 9.55
C ASN A 222 15.41 -0.44 9.10
N THR A 223 14.27 -0.91 9.62
CA THR A 223 13.73 -2.23 9.24
C THR A 223 12.73 -2.13 8.09
N ILE A 224 12.99 -2.84 6.99
CA ILE A 224 12.08 -2.95 5.85
C ILE A 224 11.23 -4.21 6.02
N VAL A 225 9.98 -4.03 6.45
CA VAL A 225 8.98 -5.12 6.49
C VAL A 225 8.27 -5.25 5.14
N ARG A 226 8.00 -4.09 4.50
CA ARG A 226 7.44 -3.96 3.16
C ARG A 226 8.28 -2.96 2.39
N HIS A 227 8.76 -3.36 1.22
CA HIS A 227 9.44 -2.45 0.30
C HIS A 227 8.43 -1.83 -0.69
N PRO A 228 8.55 -0.53 -1.02
CA PRO A 228 7.78 0.11 -2.08
C PRO A 228 7.99 -0.56 -3.43
N PHE A 229 6.98 -0.46 -4.28
CA PHE A 229 7.13 -0.74 -5.70
C PHE A 229 7.99 0.34 -6.37
N ILE A 230 8.81 -0.05 -7.36
CA ILE A 230 9.51 0.91 -8.22
C ILE A 230 8.70 1.10 -9.49
N ILE A 231 8.38 2.37 -9.76
CA ILE A 231 7.56 2.79 -10.89
C ILE A 231 8.47 3.55 -11.84
N GLY A 232 8.67 3.01 -13.04
CA GLY A 232 9.43 3.68 -14.10
C GLY A 232 8.62 4.84 -14.69
N HIS A 233 8.93 6.06 -14.26
CA HIS A 233 8.27 7.30 -14.70
C HIS A 233 8.56 7.50 -16.19
N ARG A 234 7.56 7.31 -17.06
CA ARG A 234 7.74 7.35 -18.53
C ARG A 234 8.85 6.40 -19.01
N GLY A 235 9.06 5.32 -18.27
CA GLY A 235 10.24 4.44 -18.35
C GLY A 235 11.41 4.92 -17.47
N ILE A 236 12.54 5.28 -18.06
CA ILE A 236 13.75 5.84 -17.40
C ILE A 236 14.26 7.04 -18.23
N PRO A 237 13.63 8.22 -18.14
CA PRO A 237 13.92 9.39 -18.96
C PRO A 237 15.34 9.96 -18.78
N ASP A 238 16.04 9.58 -17.71
CA ASP A 238 17.44 9.97 -17.48
C ASP A 238 18.43 9.12 -18.31
N GLN A 239 17.99 7.98 -18.87
CA GLN A 239 18.83 7.05 -19.64
C GLN A 239 18.30 6.71 -21.04
N ALA A 240 17.04 7.01 -21.33
CA ALA A 240 16.41 6.80 -22.63
C ALA A 240 15.34 7.87 -22.89
N PRO A 241 14.90 8.08 -24.15
CA PRO A 241 13.84 9.04 -24.45
C PRO A 241 12.54 8.71 -23.70
N GLU A 242 12.02 9.67 -22.93
CA GLU A 242 10.80 9.48 -22.13
C GLU A 242 9.62 8.98 -22.96
N ASN A 243 8.76 8.14 -22.39
CA ASN A 243 7.53 7.68 -23.03
C ASN A 243 7.78 6.97 -24.38
N THR A 244 8.87 6.21 -24.49
CA THR A 244 9.20 5.41 -25.68
C THR A 244 9.40 3.93 -25.34
N MET A 245 9.23 3.05 -26.32
CA MET A 245 9.45 1.60 -26.12
C MET A 245 10.85 1.24 -25.60
N PRO A 246 11.96 1.86 -26.05
CA PRO A 246 13.27 1.65 -25.44
C PRO A 246 13.32 2.03 -23.96
N SER A 247 12.70 3.14 -23.57
CA SER A 247 12.65 3.59 -22.18
C SER A 247 11.88 2.62 -21.28
N PHE A 248 10.74 2.11 -21.74
CA PHE A 248 9.98 1.10 -21.01
C PHE A 248 10.73 -0.23 -20.88
N LYS A 249 11.41 -0.68 -21.95
CA LYS A 249 12.27 -1.88 -21.90
C LYS A 249 13.36 -1.74 -20.85
N LEU A 250 14.06 -0.60 -20.86
CA LEU A 250 15.13 -0.33 -19.91
C LEU A 250 14.62 -0.28 -18.46
N ALA A 251 13.42 0.26 -18.22
CA ALA A 251 12.77 0.24 -16.91
C ALA A 251 12.56 -1.19 -16.38
N VAL A 252 12.04 -2.08 -17.21
CA VAL A 252 11.86 -3.51 -16.85
C VAL A 252 13.21 -4.19 -16.60
N GLU A 253 14.21 -3.95 -17.46
CA GLU A 253 15.57 -4.48 -17.30
C GLU A 253 16.23 -4.00 -16.00
N CYS A 254 15.84 -2.82 -15.51
CA CYS A 254 16.29 -2.25 -14.24
C CYS A 254 15.42 -2.68 -13.04
N GLY A 255 14.48 -3.61 -13.22
CA GLY A 255 13.68 -4.20 -12.15
C GLY A 255 12.49 -3.35 -11.69
N ALA A 256 11.99 -2.45 -12.54
CA ALA A 256 10.71 -1.79 -12.30
C ALA A 256 9.59 -2.84 -12.22
N GLU A 257 8.78 -2.76 -11.17
CA GLU A 257 7.62 -3.64 -11.00
C GLU A 257 6.38 -3.04 -11.68
N THR A 258 6.35 -1.71 -11.76
CA THR A 258 5.29 -0.92 -12.36
C THR A 258 5.90 0.02 -13.41
N LEU A 259 5.17 0.26 -14.50
CA LEU A 259 5.54 1.26 -15.51
C LEU A 259 4.49 2.37 -15.48
N GLU A 260 4.94 3.62 -15.50
CA GLU A 260 4.06 4.78 -15.63
C GLU A 260 4.17 5.35 -17.06
N THR A 261 3.04 5.80 -17.59
CA THR A 261 2.98 6.44 -18.90
C THR A 261 1.84 7.46 -18.98
N ASP A 262 2.01 8.43 -19.85
CA ASP A 262 1.05 9.49 -20.12
C ASP A 262 0.33 9.23 -21.46
N ILE A 263 -1.00 9.34 -21.51
CA ILE A 263 -1.76 9.18 -22.76
C ILE A 263 -2.53 10.44 -23.18
N HIS A 264 -2.62 10.60 -24.49
CA HIS A 264 -3.41 11.63 -25.17
C HIS A 264 -4.25 11.02 -26.30
N VAL A 265 -5.32 11.71 -26.70
CA VAL A 265 -6.18 11.30 -27.82
C VAL A 265 -5.94 12.16 -29.07
N THR A 266 -5.82 11.50 -30.22
CA THR A 266 -5.57 12.14 -31.53
C THR A 266 -6.87 12.64 -32.18
N SER A 267 -6.76 13.44 -33.26
CA SER A 267 -7.93 13.97 -33.98
C SER A 267 -8.81 12.88 -34.62
N ASP A 268 -8.22 11.72 -34.92
CA ASP A 268 -8.87 10.51 -35.41
C ASP A 268 -9.17 9.49 -34.29
N LYS A 269 -9.19 9.95 -33.03
CA LYS A 269 -9.71 9.22 -31.85
C LYS A 269 -8.94 7.95 -31.50
N LYS A 270 -7.61 7.99 -31.60
CA LYS A 270 -6.71 6.91 -31.18
C LYS A 270 -5.79 7.41 -30.08
N LEU A 271 -5.24 6.49 -29.30
CA LEU A 271 -4.38 6.83 -28.16
C LEU A 271 -2.90 6.73 -28.52
N ILE A 272 -2.17 7.81 -28.20
CA ILE A 272 -0.72 7.87 -28.25
C ILE A 272 -0.17 8.08 -26.86
N ILE A 273 1.11 7.76 -26.67
CA ILE A 273 1.82 7.96 -25.41
C ILE A 273 2.70 9.20 -25.52
N MET A 274 2.46 10.18 -24.66
CA MET A 274 3.17 11.46 -24.60
C MET A 274 2.79 12.22 -23.33
N HIS A 275 3.74 12.95 -22.73
CA HIS A 275 3.47 13.75 -21.54
C HIS A 275 2.80 15.10 -21.83
N ASP A 276 3.28 15.80 -22.86
CA ASP A 276 2.87 17.17 -23.17
C ASP A 276 1.68 17.15 -24.16
N ASP A 277 0.85 18.20 -24.12
CA ASP A 277 -0.27 18.37 -25.06
C ASP A 277 0.16 18.66 -26.51
N ASN A 278 1.45 18.93 -26.72
CA ASN A 278 2.13 19.09 -27.99
C ASN A 278 3.47 18.34 -27.94
N PHE A 279 4.04 18.01 -29.11
CA PHE A 279 5.23 17.18 -29.19
C PHE A 279 6.55 17.96 -29.28
N GLY A 280 6.54 19.29 -29.15
CA GLY A 280 7.70 20.13 -29.49
C GLY A 280 8.90 20.03 -28.53
N ARG A 281 8.69 19.56 -27.30
CA ARG A 281 9.77 19.34 -26.33
C ARG A 281 10.59 18.08 -26.65
N THR A 282 9.93 16.99 -27.05
CA THR A 282 10.55 15.67 -27.28
C THR A 282 10.74 15.34 -28.76
N SER A 283 10.16 16.14 -29.65
CA SER A 283 10.14 15.90 -31.10
C SER A 283 10.25 17.21 -31.91
N GLU A 284 10.36 17.06 -33.24
CA GLU A 284 10.34 18.15 -34.20
C GLU A 284 8.89 18.52 -34.58
N GLY A 285 8.48 19.73 -34.20
CA GLY A 285 7.14 20.28 -34.43
C GLY A 285 6.64 21.03 -33.20
N SER A 286 5.38 21.47 -33.21
CA SER A 286 4.77 22.13 -32.06
C SER A 286 3.23 22.08 -32.07
N GLU A 287 2.64 21.29 -32.94
CA GLU A 287 1.20 21.16 -33.07
C GLU A 287 0.62 20.40 -31.86
N LEU A 288 -0.64 20.68 -31.54
CA LEU A 288 -1.33 19.98 -30.46
C LEU A 288 -1.64 18.54 -30.89
N VAL A 289 -1.45 17.59 -29.98
CA VAL A 289 -1.72 16.15 -30.22
C VAL A 289 -3.15 15.95 -30.71
N ARG A 290 -4.12 16.60 -30.08
CA ARG A 290 -5.55 16.53 -30.42
C ARG A 290 -5.91 17.05 -31.81
N GLU A 291 -5.02 17.77 -32.47
CA GLU A 291 -5.21 18.30 -33.83
C GLU A 291 -4.55 17.41 -34.90
N MET A 292 -3.74 16.45 -34.48
CA MET A 292 -2.94 15.60 -35.34
C MET A 292 -3.54 14.20 -35.45
N THR A 293 -3.38 13.58 -36.63
CA THR A 293 -3.79 12.18 -36.84
C THR A 293 -2.79 11.23 -36.20
N PHE A 294 -3.28 10.09 -35.72
CA PHE A 294 -2.47 9.00 -35.18
C PHE A 294 -1.33 8.59 -36.09
N ASP A 295 -1.61 8.34 -37.37
CA ASP A 295 -0.61 7.89 -38.35
C ASP A 295 0.58 8.85 -38.42
N LYS A 296 0.32 10.16 -38.46
CA LYS A 296 1.38 11.17 -38.47
C LYS A 296 2.20 11.16 -37.18
N LEU A 297 1.55 11.08 -36.01
CA LEU A 297 2.25 11.09 -34.72
C LEU A 297 3.10 9.83 -34.53
N THR A 298 2.58 8.65 -34.83
CA THR A 298 3.33 7.39 -34.66
C THR A 298 4.48 7.22 -35.66
N HIS A 299 4.54 8.02 -36.72
CA HIS A 299 5.68 8.12 -37.64
C HIS A 299 6.61 9.30 -37.33
N THR A 300 6.38 10.01 -36.23
CA THR A 300 7.19 11.15 -35.79
C THR A 300 8.17 10.69 -34.70
N THR A 301 9.41 11.18 -34.75
CA THR A 301 10.46 10.73 -33.83
C THR A 301 10.37 11.41 -32.46
N ALA A 302 10.58 10.69 -31.36
CA ALA A 302 10.58 11.20 -29.99
C ALA A 302 12.01 11.39 -29.44
N ASP A 303 12.96 11.73 -30.31
CA ASP A 303 14.40 11.64 -30.07
C ASP A 303 15.11 13.00 -30.05
N LYS A 304 14.38 14.12 -29.99
CA LYS A 304 14.96 15.47 -30.13
C LYS A 304 16.07 15.75 -29.12
N LEU A 305 15.89 15.30 -27.88
CA LEU A 305 16.88 15.44 -26.81
C LEU A 305 17.97 14.34 -26.84
N TRP A 306 17.87 13.40 -27.78
CA TRP A 306 18.67 12.17 -27.87
C TRP A 306 19.31 11.97 -29.25
N LYS A 307 19.36 13.01 -30.09
CA LYS A 307 20.04 12.99 -31.40
C LYS A 307 21.51 12.61 -31.26
N GLY A 308 22.03 11.80 -32.19
CA GLY A 308 23.41 11.32 -32.16
C GLY A 308 23.70 10.23 -31.13
N THR A 309 22.67 9.72 -30.44
CA THR A 309 22.79 8.57 -29.53
C THR A 309 22.24 7.30 -30.18
N GLN A 310 22.30 6.16 -29.47
CA GLN A 310 21.69 4.91 -29.92
C GLN A 310 20.16 4.96 -30.08
N TYR A 311 19.51 6.01 -29.57
CA TYR A 311 18.06 6.18 -29.65
C TYR A 311 17.61 7.12 -30.78
N GLU A 312 18.55 7.55 -31.64
CA GLU A 312 18.20 8.36 -32.80
C GLU A 312 17.20 7.61 -33.71
N GLY A 313 16.14 8.30 -34.08
CA GLY A 313 15.04 7.77 -34.88
C GLY A 313 13.97 7.01 -34.09
N VAL A 314 14.03 6.94 -32.75
CA VAL A 314 12.94 6.34 -31.96
C VAL A 314 11.62 7.09 -32.22
N LEU A 315 10.51 6.37 -32.33
CA LEU A 315 9.19 6.91 -32.66
C LEU A 315 8.34 7.13 -31.41
N ILE A 316 7.35 8.02 -31.52
CA ILE A 316 6.27 8.16 -30.53
C ILE A 316 5.44 6.86 -30.54
N PRO A 317 5.32 6.13 -29.42
CA PRO A 317 4.57 4.89 -29.39
C PRO A 317 3.07 5.13 -29.30
N SER A 318 2.33 4.12 -29.77
CA SER A 318 0.90 4.03 -29.49
C SER A 318 0.65 3.38 -28.12
N TYR A 319 -0.52 3.66 -27.52
CA TYR A 319 -0.91 2.95 -26.31
C TYR A 319 -1.10 1.44 -26.55
N GLU A 320 -1.57 1.05 -27.75
CA GLU A 320 -1.74 -0.35 -28.13
C GLU A 320 -0.41 -1.12 -28.18
N GLU A 321 0.65 -0.51 -28.71
CA GLU A 321 2.01 -1.07 -28.71
C GLU A 321 2.52 -1.29 -27.28
N PHE A 322 2.24 -0.36 -26.38
CA PHE A 322 2.63 -0.47 -24.97
C PHE A 322 1.88 -1.59 -24.24
N LEU A 323 0.58 -1.77 -24.50
CA LEU A 323 -0.19 -2.90 -23.97
C LEU A 323 0.36 -4.26 -24.47
N GLU A 324 0.66 -4.37 -25.77
CA GLU A 324 1.26 -5.58 -26.34
C GLU A 324 2.64 -5.89 -25.76
N PHE A 325 3.45 -4.86 -25.52
CA PHE A 325 4.70 -5.01 -24.80
C PHE A 325 4.49 -5.56 -23.38
N ASN A 326 3.52 -5.02 -22.65
CA ASN A 326 3.31 -5.41 -21.26
C ASN A 326 2.78 -6.84 -21.08
N LYS A 327 2.07 -7.40 -22.07
CA LYS A 327 1.65 -8.82 -22.06
C LYS A 327 2.82 -9.80 -21.85
N ASN A 328 4.04 -9.41 -22.24
CA ASN A 328 5.24 -10.24 -22.11
C ASN A 328 6.09 -9.91 -20.86
N ASN A 329 5.78 -8.82 -20.14
CA ASN A 329 6.59 -8.34 -19.02
C ASN A 329 5.83 -8.36 -17.68
N ASP A 330 4.50 -8.41 -17.72
CA ASP A 330 3.61 -8.57 -16.56
C ASP A 330 3.81 -7.49 -15.47
N CYS A 331 4.14 -6.26 -15.90
CA CYS A 331 4.16 -5.10 -14.99
C CYS A 331 2.73 -4.62 -14.73
N VAL A 332 2.52 -3.97 -13.58
CA VAL A 332 1.36 -3.09 -13.41
C VAL A 332 1.63 -1.79 -14.17
N LEU A 333 0.61 -1.24 -14.80
CA LEU A 333 0.68 -0.02 -15.59
C LEU A 333 -0.05 1.09 -14.85
N PHE A 334 0.65 2.18 -14.55
CA PHE A 334 0.05 3.43 -14.13
C PHE A 334 -0.14 4.29 -15.38
N VAL A 335 -1.40 4.49 -15.77
CA VAL A 335 -1.73 5.22 -17.00
C VAL A 335 -2.30 6.57 -16.61
N GLU A 336 -1.57 7.65 -16.90
CA GLU A 336 -2.02 9.01 -16.65
C GLU A 336 -2.96 9.50 -17.75
N ILE A 337 -4.15 9.93 -17.35
CA ILE A 337 -5.08 10.66 -18.20
C ILE A 337 -4.74 12.15 -18.17
N LYS A 338 -4.13 12.64 -19.25
CA LYS A 338 -3.59 14.01 -19.39
C LYS A 338 -4.59 15.07 -19.85
N GLU A 339 -5.83 14.68 -20.10
CA GLU A 339 -6.86 15.57 -20.66
C GLU A 339 -8.17 15.42 -19.90
N ASN A 340 -8.87 16.54 -19.68
CA ASN A 340 -10.24 16.54 -19.18
C ASN A 340 -11.24 16.31 -20.32
N ASN A 341 -11.15 15.12 -20.94
CA ASN A 341 -11.96 14.73 -22.10
C ASN A 341 -12.45 13.29 -21.95
N PRO A 342 -13.76 13.04 -21.72
CA PRO A 342 -14.30 11.68 -21.58
C PRO A 342 -13.97 10.71 -22.72
N GLU A 343 -13.70 11.21 -23.94
CA GLU A 343 -13.32 10.36 -25.08
C GLU A 343 -12.01 9.60 -24.85
N ILE A 344 -11.05 10.17 -24.12
CA ILE A 344 -9.80 9.49 -23.80
C ILE A 344 -10.04 8.26 -22.93
N VAL A 345 -10.96 8.37 -21.97
CA VAL A 345 -11.37 7.28 -21.09
C VAL A 345 -12.05 6.17 -21.88
N ASP A 346 -12.92 6.54 -22.83
CA ASP A 346 -13.63 5.57 -23.67
C ASP A 346 -12.67 4.78 -24.55
N LYS A 347 -11.69 5.45 -25.15
CA LYS A 347 -10.66 4.81 -25.95
C LYS A 347 -9.67 4.00 -25.12
N PHE A 348 -9.37 4.44 -23.90
CA PHE A 348 -8.55 3.68 -22.95
C PHE A 348 -9.23 2.36 -22.58
N LEU A 349 -10.51 2.39 -22.22
CA LEU A 349 -11.26 1.18 -21.87
C LEU A 349 -11.41 0.25 -23.08
N GLU A 350 -11.73 0.79 -24.27
CA GLU A 350 -11.85 0.00 -25.51
C GLU A 350 -10.56 -0.80 -25.79
N LEU A 351 -9.38 -0.16 -25.71
CA LEU A 351 -8.10 -0.84 -25.92
C LEU A 351 -7.71 -1.75 -24.76
N THR A 352 -7.94 -1.35 -23.52
CA THR A 352 -7.65 -2.20 -22.35
C THR A 352 -8.44 -3.50 -22.40
N ASP A 353 -9.71 -3.44 -22.79
CA ASP A 353 -10.60 -4.60 -22.91
C ASP A 353 -10.21 -5.50 -24.06
N LYS A 354 -9.95 -4.90 -25.24
CA LYS A 354 -9.52 -5.62 -26.43
C LYS A 354 -8.24 -6.44 -26.17
N HIS A 355 -7.38 -5.98 -25.27
CA HIS A 355 -6.11 -6.62 -24.96
C HIS A 355 -6.14 -7.47 -23.68
N ASP A 356 -7.27 -7.57 -22.98
CA ASP A 356 -7.43 -8.29 -21.70
C ASP A 356 -6.47 -7.78 -20.60
N MET A 357 -6.34 -6.46 -20.50
CA MET A 357 -5.35 -5.80 -19.63
C MET A 357 -5.96 -5.11 -18.40
N ARG A 358 -7.27 -5.28 -18.15
CA ARG A 358 -7.94 -4.65 -16.99
C ARG A 358 -7.27 -4.99 -15.66
N SER A 359 -6.78 -6.21 -15.50
CA SER A 359 -6.08 -6.65 -14.29
C SER A 359 -4.69 -6.05 -14.11
N HIS A 360 -4.18 -5.32 -15.09
CA HIS A 360 -2.82 -4.80 -15.09
C HIS A 360 -2.76 -3.28 -15.05
N VAL A 361 -3.90 -2.59 -15.19
CA VAL A 361 -3.92 -1.12 -15.24
C VAL A 361 -4.43 -0.52 -13.92
N CYS A 362 -3.79 0.56 -13.51
CA CYS A 362 -4.31 1.56 -12.57
C CYS A 362 -4.29 2.90 -13.30
N VAL A 363 -5.31 3.72 -13.11
CA VAL A 363 -5.41 5.03 -13.77
C VAL A 363 -5.09 6.14 -12.78
N ILE A 364 -4.25 7.07 -13.21
CA ILE A 364 -3.91 8.27 -12.44
C ILE A 364 -4.33 9.52 -13.21
N SER A 365 -4.74 10.58 -12.51
CA SER A 365 -5.08 11.85 -13.18
C SER A 365 -5.11 13.01 -12.19
N PHE A 366 -4.85 14.22 -12.70
CA PHE A 366 -5.13 15.48 -12.01
C PHE A 366 -6.60 15.91 -12.13
N PHE A 367 -7.39 15.29 -13.02
CA PHE A 367 -8.78 15.66 -13.28
C PHE A 367 -9.75 14.74 -12.54
N THR A 368 -10.35 15.25 -11.46
CA THR A 368 -11.34 14.50 -10.67
C THR A 368 -12.55 14.09 -11.51
N GLU A 369 -12.95 14.90 -12.50
CA GLU A 369 -14.04 14.56 -13.41
C GLU A 369 -13.73 13.31 -14.25
N MET A 370 -12.47 13.11 -14.63
CA MET A 370 -12.04 11.91 -15.37
C MET A 370 -11.98 10.68 -14.47
N LEU A 371 -11.52 10.84 -13.22
CA LEU A 371 -11.55 9.77 -12.22
C LEU A 371 -13.00 9.31 -11.96
N GLN A 372 -13.92 10.24 -11.75
CA GLN A 372 -15.35 9.94 -11.56
C GLN A 372 -15.98 9.31 -12.80
N TYR A 373 -15.63 9.80 -14.00
CA TYR A 373 -16.13 9.25 -15.25
C TYR A 373 -15.64 7.81 -15.48
N LEU A 374 -14.36 7.54 -15.23
CA LEU A 374 -13.81 6.17 -15.29
C LEU A 374 -14.49 5.28 -14.25
N HIS A 375 -14.60 5.73 -13.00
CA HIS A 375 -15.24 4.97 -11.92
C HIS A 375 -16.68 4.57 -12.28
N LYS A 376 -17.43 5.47 -12.95
CA LYS A 376 -18.79 5.14 -13.40
C LYS A 376 -18.82 4.04 -14.47
N LYS A 377 -17.79 3.93 -15.31
CA LYS A 377 -17.73 3.00 -16.45
C LYS A 377 -17.07 1.66 -16.11
N ALA A 378 -16.01 1.70 -15.32
CA ALA A 378 -15.20 0.55 -14.91
C ALA A 378 -14.81 0.72 -13.42
N PRO A 379 -15.78 0.61 -12.49
CA PRO A 379 -15.56 0.85 -11.07
C PRO A 379 -14.59 -0.15 -10.43
N GLU A 380 -14.21 -1.21 -11.14
CA GLU A 380 -13.26 -2.21 -10.69
C GLU A 380 -11.78 -1.79 -10.87
N ILE A 381 -11.50 -0.82 -11.74
CA ILE A 381 -10.14 -0.31 -12.00
C ILE A 381 -9.70 0.62 -10.86
N SER A 382 -8.47 0.41 -10.39
CA SER A 382 -7.90 1.25 -9.33
C SER A 382 -7.56 2.64 -9.85
N LEU A 383 -7.89 3.64 -9.02
CA LEU A 383 -7.68 5.06 -9.30
C LEU A 383 -6.66 5.66 -8.35
N GLY A 384 -5.78 6.51 -8.87
CA GLY A 384 -4.89 7.38 -8.11
C GLY A 384 -5.15 8.85 -8.45
N PHE A 385 -5.20 9.69 -7.44
CA PHE A 385 -5.41 11.12 -7.61
C PHE A 385 -4.10 11.88 -7.50
N LEU A 386 -3.70 12.52 -8.60
CA LEU A 386 -2.47 13.28 -8.70
C LEU A 386 -2.61 14.66 -8.08
N TRP A 387 -1.61 15.06 -7.29
CA TRP A 387 -1.66 16.32 -6.56
C TRP A 387 -0.31 17.05 -6.46
N LEU A 388 -0.34 18.37 -6.69
CA LEU A 388 0.84 19.24 -6.86
C LEU A 388 1.20 20.13 -5.64
N ILE A 389 0.26 20.48 -4.75
CA ILE A 389 0.44 21.60 -3.79
C ILE A 389 0.45 21.12 -2.33
N ILE A 390 1.38 21.63 -1.51
CA ILE A 390 1.29 21.60 -0.04
C ILE A 390 1.48 23.01 0.56
N ALA A 391 0.70 23.29 1.60
CA ALA A 391 0.77 24.49 2.43
C ALA A 391 1.90 24.39 3.48
N PRO A 392 2.36 25.53 4.05
CA PRO A 392 3.41 25.54 5.07
C PRO A 392 3.13 24.56 6.22
N ASP A 393 4.17 24.09 6.94
CA ASP A 393 4.07 23.07 8.00
C ASP A 393 2.96 23.34 9.04
N GLN A 394 2.65 24.61 9.32
CA GLN A 394 1.61 25.02 10.25
C GLN A 394 0.17 24.70 9.74
N GLU A 395 0.00 24.51 8.44
CA GLU A 395 -1.26 24.21 7.73
C GLU A 395 -1.25 22.83 7.05
N ALA A 396 -0.11 22.13 7.02
CA ALA A 396 0.07 20.84 6.33
C ALA A 396 -1.01 19.81 6.70
N MET A 397 -1.51 19.86 7.94
CA MET A 397 -2.56 18.97 8.40
C MET A 397 -3.98 19.36 7.97
N ASN A 398 -4.27 20.66 7.79
CA ASN A 398 -5.53 21.15 7.19
C ASN A 398 -5.64 20.70 5.74
N VAL A 399 -4.50 20.79 5.07
CA VAL A 399 -4.32 20.35 3.69
C VAL A 399 -4.42 18.83 3.57
N CYS A 400 -3.76 18.07 4.46
CA CYS A 400 -3.83 16.60 4.49
C CYS A 400 -5.26 16.08 4.57
N GLU A 401 -6.08 16.60 5.49
CA GLU A 401 -7.49 16.21 5.61
C GLU A 401 -8.27 16.51 4.32
N SER A 402 -8.13 17.73 3.79
CA SER A 402 -8.84 18.14 2.58
C SER A 402 -8.51 17.21 1.41
N HIS A 403 -7.25 16.81 1.30
CA HIS A 403 -6.82 15.87 0.25
C HIS A 403 -7.29 14.44 0.49
N ILE A 404 -7.28 13.97 1.75
CA ILE A 404 -7.85 12.67 2.12
C ILE A 404 -9.31 12.61 1.69
N ASN A 405 -10.09 13.65 2.02
CA ASN A 405 -11.50 13.74 1.66
C ASN A 405 -11.65 13.75 0.15
N LEU A 406 -10.90 14.58 -0.57
CA LEU A 406 -10.99 14.67 -2.02
C LEU A 406 -10.61 13.36 -2.73
N ALA A 407 -9.54 12.69 -2.31
CA ALA A 407 -9.17 11.38 -2.84
C ALA A 407 -10.25 10.33 -2.55
N THR A 408 -10.80 10.33 -1.33
CA THR A 408 -11.85 9.39 -0.92
C THR A 408 -13.16 9.62 -1.68
N GLU A 409 -13.56 10.88 -1.89
CA GLU A 409 -14.74 11.25 -2.68
C GLU A 409 -14.62 10.83 -4.15
N ASN A 410 -13.40 10.79 -4.67
CA ASN A 410 -13.10 10.39 -6.05
C ASN A 410 -12.64 8.93 -6.17
N PHE A 411 -12.89 8.10 -5.14
CA PHE A 411 -12.60 6.67 -5.15
C PHE A 411 -11.14 6.37 -5.48
N ALA A 412 -10.20 7.21 -5.03
CA ALA A 412 -8.81 7.16 -5.43
C ALA A 412 -7.85 7.02 -4.23
N CYS A 413 -6.69 6.43 -4.50
CA CYS A 413 -5.50 6.54 -3.65
C CYS A 413 -4.76 7.86 -3.92
N MET A 414 -3.72 8.17 -3.15
CA MET A 414 -3.02 9.45 -3.26
C MET A 414 -1.73 9.33 -4.07
N ASP A 415 -1.55 10.21 -5.05
CA ASP A 415 -0.38 10.27 -5.91
C ASP A 415 0.26 11.68 -5.80
N LEU A 416 1.29 11.80 -4.97
CA LEU A 416 1.70 13.08 -4.36
C LEU A 416 3.04 13.57 -4.89
N ASN A 417 3.18 14.87 -5.09
CA ASN A 417 4.50 15.43 -5.31
C ASN A 417 5.40 15.25 -4.07
N ILE A 418 6.47 14.46 -4.17
CA ILE A 418 7.29 14.07 -3.03
C ILE A 418 7.96 15.27 -2.36
N ASN A 419 8.43 16.23 -3.17
CA ASN A 419 9.10 17.47 -2.72
C ASN A 419 8.15 18.46 -2.04
N ARG A 420 6.89 18.08 -1.88
CA ARG A 420 5.87 18.85 -1.20
C ARG A 420 5.34 18.13 0.04
N THR A 421 5.68 16.87 0.26
CA THR A 421 5.20 16.06 1.41
C THR A 421 6.21 15.96 2.56
N ASN A 422 5.76 15.48 3.73
CA ASN A 422 6.61 15.20 4.89
C ASN A 422 6.16 13.93 5.63
N ARG A 423 6.92 13.52 6.66
CA ARG A 423 6.64 12.32 7.47
C ARG A 423 5.24 12.22 8.01
N LEU A 424 4.81 13.29 8.66
CA LEU A 424 3.54 13.35 9.34
C LEU A 424 2.39 13.15 8.35
N TYR A 425 2.55 13.64 7.11
CA TYR A 425 1.58 13.42 6.05
C TYR A 425 1.40 11.93 5.73
N TYR A 426 2.49 11.20 5.48
CA TYR A 426 2.43 9.76 5.16
C TYR A 426 1.95 8.91 6.34
N GLU A 427 2.37 9.22 7.57
CA GLU A 427 1.89 8.54 8.76
C GLU A 427 0.37 8.71 8.93
N ASN A 428 -0.17 9.90 8.65
CA ASN A 428 -1.61 10.16 8.69
C ASN A 428 -2.40 9.39 7.63
N LEU A 429 -1.85 9.20 6.43
CA LEU A 429 -2.45 8.37 5.40
C LEU A 429 -2.43 6.90 5.80
N MET A 430 -1.27 6.41 6.27
CA MET A 430 -1.08 5.03 6.69
C MET A 430 -2.08 4.63 7.77
N HIS A 431 -2.23 5.43 8.83
CA HIS A 431 -3.18 5.15 9.91
C HIS A 431 -4.63 5.10 9.45
N ARG A 432 -4.97 5.78 8.35
CA ARG A 432 -6.31 5.77 7.75
C ARG A 432 -6.51 4.69 6.69
N GLY A 433 -5.49 3.87 6.42
CA GLY A 433 -5.54 2.87 5.38
C GLY A 433 -5.56 3.45 3.97
N LEU A 434 -4.96 4.63 3.76
CA LEU A 434 -4.77 5.23 2.44
C LEU A 434 -3.32 5.05 2.00
N THR A 435 -3.12 4.51 0.79
CA THR A 435 -1.77 4.39 0.22
C THR A 435 -1.36 5.66 -0.52
N ALA A 436 -0.07 5.99 -0.42
CA ALA A 436 0.56 7.08 -1.15
C ALA A 436 1.54 6.56 -2.19
N TRP A 437 1.55 7.20 -3.36
CA TRP A 437 2.31 6.81 -4.54
C TRP A 437 3.08 8.01 -5.08
N PRO A 438 4.12 8.51 -4.39
CA PRO A 438 4.71 9.80 -4.72
C PRO A 438 5.55 9.83 -6.01
N TRP A 439 5.57 11.02 -6.61
CA TRP A 439 6.34 11.39 -7.80
C TRP A 439 7.01 12.77 -7.62
N THR A 440 8.03 13.16 -8.38
CA THR A 440 9.00 12.27 -9.01
C THR A 440 10.22 12.24 -8.10
N TYR A 441 10.69 11.04 -7.83
CA TYR A 441 11.83 10.83 -6.96
C TYR A 441 13.13 10.85 -7.78
N GLU A 442 14.01 11.82 -7.49
CA GLU A 442 15.17 12.16 -8.33
C GLU A 442 16.51 12.18 -7.57
N ASN A 443 16.55 11.72 -6.31
CA ASN A 443 17.78 11.69 -5.51
C ASN A 443 18.28 10.26 -5.30
N PRO A 444 19.55 9.90 -5.52
CA PRO A 444 19.97 8.53 -5.30
C PRO A 444 19.80 8.10 -3.83
N PRO A 445 19.60 6.79 -3.56
CA PRO A 445 19.60 6.22 -2.20
C PRO A 445 20.71 6.79 -1.33
N GLY A 446 20.34 7.41 -0.20
CA GLY A 446 21.27 8.06 0.73
C GLY A 446 21.54 9.54 0.51
N ALA A 447 21.20 10.11 -0.64
CA ALA A 447 21.44 11.53 -0.92
C ALA A 447 20.52 12.47 -0.12
N ASP A 448 19.43 11.95 0.42
CA ASP A 448 18.55 12.66 1.33
C ASP A 448 18.01 11.73 2.43
N ASN A 449 17.30 12.33 3.38
CA ASN A 449 16.58 11.59 4.42
C ASN A 449 15.23 11.06 3.93
N LEU A 450 14.76 11.36 2.71
CA LEU A 450 13.43 10.96 2.24
C LEU A 450 13.30 9.43 2.25
N TYR A 451 14.29 8.72 1.73
CA TYR A 451 14.29 7.26 1.81
C TYR A 451 14.34 6.75 3.26
N LYS A 452 15.13 7.38 4.14
CA LYS A 452 15.22 6.98 5.55
C LYS A 452 13.90 7.22 6.29
N GLU A 453 13.18 8.29 5.95
CA GLU A 453 11.99 8.74 6.66
C GLU A 453 10.68 8.18 6.09
N TYR A 454 10.62 7.84 4.79
CA TYR A 454 9.36 7.59 4.07
C TYR A 454 9.28 6.26 3.33
N PHE A 455 10.41 5.61 3.06
CA PHE A 455 10.44 4.42 2.21
C PHE A 455 9.56 3.28 2.74
N TYR A 456 9.30 3.21 4.04
CA TYR A 456 8.52 2.12 4.62
C TYR A 456 7.00 2.29 4.45
N VAL A 457 6.54 3.53 4.38
CA VAL A 457 5.10 3.87 4.40
C VAL A 457 4.48 4.02 3.00
N MET A 458 5.31 4.27 1.98
CA MET A 458 4.86 4.42 0.59
C MET A 458 4.36 3.11 -0.01
N GLY A 459 3.37 3.21 -0.92
CA GLY A 459 2.93 2.11 -1.77
C GLY A 459 3.97 1.83 -2.86
N GLY A 460 4.42 2.88 -3.54
CA GLY A 460 5.46 2.82 -4.57
C GLY A 460 6.15 4.16 -4.74
N MET A 461 7.16 4.19 -5.60
CA MET A 461 7.95 5.37 -5.88
C MET A 461 8.14 5.53 -7.38
N THR A 462 7.59 6.63 -7.91
CA THR A 462 7.73 7.04 -9.30
C THR A 462 9.05 7.76 -9.48
N THR A 463 9.95 7.21 -10.29
CA THR A 463 11.32 7.72 -10.44
C THR A 463 11.80 7.63 -11.88
N ASN A 464 12.70 8.54 -12.23
CA ASN A 464 13.41 8.52 -13.51
C ASN A 464 14.58 7.52 -13.52
N ASN A 465 14.94 6.92 -12.39
CA ASN A 465 16.16 6.13 -12.20
C ASN A 465 15.89 4.81 -11.45
N CYS A 466 15.26 3.85 -12.12
CA CYS A 466 14.92 2.56 -11.50
C CYS A 466 16.17 1.76 -11.09
N GLU A 467 17.28 1.94 -11.81
CA GLU A 467 18.54 1.23 -11.61
C GLU A 467 19.16 1.48 -10.23
N TRP A 468 18.87 2.63 -9.62
CA TRP A 468 19.38 2.99 -8.29
C TRP A 468 18.99 1.98 -7.22
N THR A 469 17.86 1.31 -7.38
CA THR A 469 17.39 0.32 -6.38
C THR A 469 17.40 -1.11 -6.87
N ALA A 470 17.78 -1.35 -8.13
CA ALA A 470 17.72 -2.65 -8.79
C ALA A 470 18.44 -3.77 -8.04
N LYS A 471 19.59 -3.44 -7.45
CA LYS A 471 20.47 -4.43 -6.79
C LYS A 471 20.23 -4.59 -5.30
N TYR A 472 19.40 -3.75 -4.67
CA TYR A 472 19.14 -3.87 -3.24
C TYR A 472 18.31 -5.12 -2.92
N PRO A 473 18.60 -5.80 -1.80
CA PRO A 473 17.76 -6.85 -1.27
C PRO A 473 16.32 -6.37 -1.01
N VAL A 474 15.35 -7.15 -1.47
CA VAL A 474 13.92 -6.92 -1.24
C VAL A 474 13.23 -8.08 -0.50
N ASP A 475 13.90 -9.23 -0.41
CA ASP A 475 13.42 -10.40 0.32
C ASP A 475 14.58 -11.18 0.94
N LEU A 476 14.31 -11.88 2.05
CA LEU A 476 15.25 -12.75 2.76
C LEU A 476 14.59 -14.10 3.05
N THR A 477 15.19 -15.18 2.57
CA THR A 477 14.70 -16.56 2.76
C THR A 477 15.78 -17.43 3.38
N SER A 478 15.40 -18.40 4.19
CA SER A 478 16.29 -19.49 4.61
C SER A 478 16.39 -20.55 3.51
N GLU A 479 17.41 -21.42 3.59
CA GLU A 479 17.51 -22.61 2.73
C GLU A 479 16.34 -23.57 2.92
N LYS A 480 15.82 -23.68 4.14
CA LYS A 480 14.70 -24.56 4.52
C LYS A 480 13.78 -23.85 5.50
N SER A 481 12.49 -24.18 5.48
CA SER A 481 11.52 -23.70 6.47
C SER A 481 11.61 -24.45 7.81
N VAL A 482 12.18 -25.66 7.81
CA VAL A 482 12.35 -26.50 9.00
C VAL A 482 13.76 -27.10 9.02
N TYR A 483 14.41 -27.04 10.17
CA TYR A 483 15.67 -27.73 10.45
C TYR A 483 15.54 -28.66 11.64
N SER A 484 16.38 -29.69 11.67
CA SER A 484 16.51 -30.60 12.82
C SER A 484 17.92 -30.52 13.36
N VAL A 485 18.06 -30.40 14.69
CA VAL A 485 19.35 -30.37 15.38
C VAL A 485 19.31 -31.24 16.63
N PRO A 486 20.21 -32.22 16.80
CA PRO A 486 20.28 -32.97 18.05
C PRO A 486 20.71 -32.08 19.22
N LYS A 487 20.25 -32.41 20.42
CA LYS A 487 20.73 -31.79 21.66
C LYS A 487 22.26 -31.79 21.73
N GLY A 488 22.83 -30.63 22.01
CA GLY A 488 24.28 -30.41 22.13
C GLY A 488 25.02 -30.24 20.79
N GLN A 489 24.34 -30.36 19.65
CA GLN A 489 24.92 -30.12 18.33
C GLN A 489 24.50 -28.75 17.78
N SER A 490 25.26 -28.26 16.81
CA SER A 490 25.01 -27.00 16.11
C SER A 490 24.85 -27.23 14.62
N ILE A 491 24.00 -26.43 13.98
CA ILE A 491 23.81 -26.38 12.53
C ILE A 491 23.94 -24.94 12.04
N ASP A 492 24.48 -24.77 10.83
CA ASP A 492 24.51 -23.48 10.15
C ASP A 492 23.20 -23.26 9.39
N ILE A 493 22.53 -22.14 9.67
CA ILE A 493 21.32 -21.73 8.98
C ILE A 493 21.69 -20.71 7.91
N LYS A 494 21.58 -21.12 6.65
CA LYS A 494 21.91 -20.26 5.50
C LYS A 494 20.72 -19.41 5.10
N GLY A 495 20.96 -18.10 4.97
CA GLY A 495 20.01 -17.14 4.40
C GLY A 495 20.40 -16.69 3.01
N PHE A 496 19.40 -16.33 2.22
CA PHE A 496 19.56 -15.86 0.86
C PHE A 496 18.71 -14.64 0.62
N VAL A 497 19.34 -13.60 0.08
CA VAL A 497 18.64 -12.39 -0.36
C VAL A 497 18.28 -12.48 -1.83
N THR A 498 17.14 -11.90 -2.18
CA THR A 498 16.71 -11.68 -3.56
C THR A 498 16.59 -10.18 -3.79
N ASN A 499 17.15 -9.68 -4.90
CA ASN A 499 17.00 -8.28 -5.32
C ASN A 499 15.89 -8.11 -6.38
N ARG A 500 15.64 -6.87 -6.81
CA ARG A 500 14.57 -6.55 -7.78
C ARG A 500 14.79 -7.17 -9.15
N LEU A 501 16.05 -7.41 -9.52
CA LEU A 501 16.43 -8.14 -10.74
C LEU A 501 16.23 -9.66 -10.60
N LYS A 502 15.61 -10.13 -9.51
CA LYS A 502 15.37 -11.55 -9.19
C LYS A 502 16.65 -12.37 -9.01
N ASN A 503 17.80 -11.70 -8.83
CA ASN A 503 19.05 -12.38 -8.51
C ASN A 503 19.04 -12.81 -7.04
N ARG A 504 19.27 -14.10 -6.81
CA ARG A 504 19.32 -14.70 -5.47
C ARG A 504 20.77 -15.03 -5.10
N SER A 505 21.22 -14.56 -3.95
CA SER A 505 22.59 -14.79 -3.46
C SER A 505 22.61 -15.14 -1.97
N LEU A 506 23.64 -15.89 -1.56
CA LEU A 506 23.90 -16.14 -0.14
C LEU A 506 24.13 -14.82 0.59
N ALA A 507 23.59 -14.69 1.80
CA ALA A 507 23.69 -13.49 2.61
C ALA A 507 24.25 -13.79 4.00
N ASP A 508 25.06 -12.87 4.51
CA ASP A 508 25.51 -12.90 5.90
C ASP A 508 24.32 -12.60 6.82
N CYS A 509 23.92 -13.60 7.59
CA CYS A 509 22.74 -13.54 8.43
C CYS A 509 23.09 -13.71 9.91
N SER A 510 22.30 -13.05 10.75
CA SER A 510 22.22 -13.35 12.18
C SER A 510 20.85 -13.95 12.51
N LEU A 511 20.76 -14.81 13.51
CA LEU A 511 19.53 -15.46 13.93
C LEU A 511 18.96 -14.80 15.19
N PHE A 512 17.64 -14.75 15.28
CA PHE A 512 16.90 -14.31 16.47
C PHE A 512 15.89 -15.38 16.84
N VAL A 513 15.90 -15.82 18.09
CA VAL A 513 14.86 -16.74 18.60
C VAL A 513 13.65 -15.89 18.96
N ILE A 514 12.52 -16.18 18.30
CA ILE A 514 11.25 -15.50 18.57
C ILE A 514 10.31 -16.34 19.43
N ASP A 515 10.56 -17.65 19.50
CA ASP A 515 9.85 -18.57 20.38
C ASP A 515 10.72 -19.79 20.71
N GLY A 516 10.57 -20.36 21.91
CA GLY A 516 11.28 -21.57 22.33
C GLY A 516 12.76 -21.38 22.65
N SER A 517 13.13 -20.25 23.27
CA SER A 517 14.52 -19.94 23.69
C SER A 517 15.15 -20.95 24.66
N GLU A 518 14.33 -21.74 25.35
CA GLU A 518 14.76 -22.85 26.19
C GLU A 518 15.21 -24.08 25.38
N TYR A 519 14.81 -24.21 24.11
CA TYR A 519 15.14 -25.35 23.25
C TYR A 519 16.37 -25.08 22.38
N VAL A 520 16.58 -23.84 21.95
CA VAL A 520 17.67 -23.48 21.03
C VAL A 520 18.43 -22.25 21.51
N SER A 521 19.74 -22.27 21.36
CA SER A 521 20.58 -21.07 21.46
C SER A 521 21.15 -20.70 20.10
N VAL A 522 21.34 -19.41 19.85
CA VAL A 522 21.84 -18.90 18.56
C VAL A 522 23.09 -18.05 18.74
N ASP A 523 24.05 -18.20 17.82
CA ASP A 523 25.26 -17.38 17.72
C ASP A 523 25.60 -17.16 16.24
N GLY A 524 25.54 -15.89 15.80
CA GLY A 524 25.65 -15.55 14.38
C GLY A 524 24.59 -16.28 13.55
N CYS A 525 25.02 -17.10 12.59
CA CYS A 525 24.17 -17.95 11.75
C CYS A 525 23.98 -19.39 12.27
N LYS A 526 24.51 -19.71 13.47
CA LYS A 526 24.44 -21.05 14.06
C LYS A 526 23.30 -21.18 15.04
N ALA A 527 22.58 -22.28 14.94
CA ALA A 527 21.58 -22.72 15.91
C ALA A 527 22.08 -23.98 16.62
N THR A 528 22.05 -23.98 17.96
CA THR A 528 22.52 -25.08 18.82
C THR A 528 21.36 -25.63 19.65
N GLY A 529 21.15 -26.94 19.59
CA GLY A 529 20.11 -27.61 20.38
C GLY A 529 20.46 -27.64 21.87
N VAL A 530 19.59 -27.09 22.72
CA VAL A 530 19.75 -27.04 24.19
C VAL A 530 19.03 -28.22 24.84
N GLN A 531 17.77 -28.44 24.49
CA GLN A 531 16.98 -29.59 24.91
C GLN A 531 15.88 -29.91 23.89
N PRO A 532 15.32 -31.14 23.88
CA PRO A 532 14.32 -31.53 22.91
C PRO A 532 13.07 -30.66 22.96
N GLY A 533 12.57 -30.27 21.80
CA GLY A 533 11.42 -29.41 21.66
C GLY A 533 11.43 -28.63 20.35
N LYS A 534 10.61 -27.59 20.29
CA LYS A 534 10.44 -26.77 19.09
C LYS A 534 10.77 -25.33 19.40
N ALA A 535 11.59 -24.72 18.55
CA ALA A 535 11.84 -23.29 18.59
C ALA A 535 11.54 -22.67 17.23
N SER A 536 11.23 -21.38 17.23
CA SER A 536 11.08 -20.58 16.00
C SER A 536 12.13 -19.49 16.00
N ILE A 537 12.83 -19.36 14.88
CA ILE A 537 13.83 -18.32 14.66
C ILE A 537 13.48 -17.48 13.44
N ILE A 538 14.01 -16.26 13.37
CA ILE A 538 14.02 -15.43 12.17
C ILE A 538 15.47 -15.11 11.79
N LEU A 539 15.73 -15.03 10.50
CA LEU A 539 17.00 -14.56 9.97
C LEU A 539 16.93 -13.03 9.84
N ARG A 540 18.06 -12.37 10.11
CA ARG A 540 18.25 -10.93 9.94
C ARG A 540 19.44 -10.68 9.03
N HIS A 541 19.25 -9.86 8.02
CA HIS A 541 20.32 -9.36 7.15
C HIS A 541 20.31 -7.82 7.13
N THR A 542 21.48 -7.22 7.30
CA THR A 542 21.68 -5.77 7.22
C THR A 542 22.59 -5.45 6.05
N PHE A 543 22.21 -4.49 5.22
CA PHE A 543 22.92 -4.11 4.00
C PHE A 543 23.04 -2.59 3.87
N PRO A 544 24.08 -2.09 3.17
CA PRO A 544 24.21 -0.67 2.89
C PRO A 544 23.12 -0.21 1.91
N PHE A 545 22.58 0.99 2.14
CA PHE A 545 21.63 1.66 1.27
C PHE A 545 21.98 3.15 1.25
N GLY A 546 22.79 3.54 0.27
CA GLY A 546 23.44 4.86 0.31
C GLY A 546 24.34 5.03 1.53
N ASP A 547 24.17 6.16 2.24
CA ASP A 547 24.97 6.54 3.42
C ASP A 547 24.48 5.92 4.75
N TYR A 548 23.47 5.05 4.71
CA TYR A 548 22.97 4.34 5.88
C TYR A 548 22.80 2.84 5.61
N SER A 549 22.28 2.10 6.60
CA SER A 549 22.02 0.67 6.48
C SER A 549 20.55 0.36 6.69
N MET A 550 20.05 -0.61 5.93
CA MET A 550 18.69 -1.14 6.05
C MET A 550 18.77 -2.59 6.53
N THR A 551 17.73 -3.04 7.22
CA THR A 551 17.62 -4.40 7.75
C THR A 551 16.35 -5.07 7.22
N ILE A 552 16.49 -6.29 6.72
CA ILE A 552 15.37 -7.16 6.34
C ILE A 552 15.41 -8.44 7.15
N TYR A 553 14.23 -9.04 7.32
CA TYR A 553 14.04 -10.27 8.09
C TYR A 553 13.36 -11.33 7.22
N SER A 554 13.64 -12.60 7.52
CA SER A 554 12.92 -13.71 6.91
C SER A 554 11.59 -13.92 7.61
N VAL A 555 10.68 -14.65 6.96
CA VAL A 555 9.62 -15.36 7.69
C VAL A 555 10.24 -16.33 8.71
N PRO A 556 9.52 -16.67 9.79
CA PRO A 556 9.98 -17.65 10.76
C PRO A 556 10.40 -19.00 10.16
N VAL A 557 11.42 -19.59 10.78
CA VAL A 557 11.99 -20.90 10.47
C VAL A 557 11.88 -21.76 11.73
N GLU A 558 11.34 -22.97 11.57
CA GLU A 558 11.20 -23.92 12.68
C GLU A 558 12.53 -24.67 12.91
N ILE A 559 12.95 -24.76 14.18
CA ILE A 559 14.06 -25.59 14.62
C ILE A 559 13.50 -26.69 15.52
N LEU A 560 13.59 -27.93 15.06
CA LEU A 560 13.26 -29.14 15.81
C LEU A 560 14.51 -29.63 16.53
N VAL A 561 14.49 -29.55 17.86
CA VAL A 561 15.57 -30.09 18.68
C VAL A 561 15.22 -31.51 19.07
N THR A 562 16.04 -32.46 18.64
CA THR A 562 15.83 -33.90 18.92
C THR A 562 16.71 -34.37 20.07
N GLU A 563 16.39 -35.54 20.61
CA GLU A 563 17.32 -36.23 21.52
C GLU A 563 18.69 -36.43 20.85
N ALA A 564 19.73 -36.50 21.69
CA ALA A 564 21.05 -36.87 21.20
C ALA A 564 21.00 -38.31 20.67
N PRO A 565 21.67 -38.63 19.54
CA PRO A 565 21.80 -40.02 19.12
C PRO A 565 22.46 -40.82 20.25
N ALA A 566 21.94 -42.02 20.53
CA ALA A 566 22.55 -42.92 21.50
C ALA A 566 24.01 -43.17 21.09
N GLN A 567 24.94 -43.01 22.04
CA GLN A 567 26.32 -43.42 21.83
C GLN A 567 26.34 -44.95 21.88
N ASP A 568 26.52 -45.60 20.73
CA ASP A 568 26.80 -47.03 20.62
C ASP A 568 28.20 -47.37 21.14
#